data_AF-A0A328CCT6-F1
#
_entry.id   AF-A0A328CCT6-F1
#
_cell.length_a   1.000
_cell.length_b   1.000
_cell.length_c   1.000
_cell.angle_alpha   90.00
_cell.angle_beta   90.00
_cell.angle_gamma   90.00
#
_symmetry.space_group_name_H-M   'P 1'
#
loop_
_entity.id
_entity.type
_entity.pdbx_description
1 polymer ?
#
loop_
_entity_poly.entity_id
_entity_poly.type
_entity_poly.pdbx_seq_one_letter_code
_entity_poly.pdbx_strand_id
1 'polypeptide(L)'
;MWRTFGPPPQPDWAAEDAAQIRSGSHFPALSVDVEHLAASRQAHYHTVELSSDQRAQHHALMEAVVAANRAQFTDAEAIDARALQGRIDTLSSALLPATGPRGFVPLAEPTFEACASGLEELLDAIRRGALTLHEASTAPPAKRFESYRDHCGNVLPMLRERALITEDARWSYASSPYIFSVLQRYRFADIIHTRQPLRLQLAPYELQLLTRWRIEDPNAFDVRTRRRHLARATDLLPDYDVPLARTRLDAHGKALSEALPHFRDLVESHPDTPRYRDLLRELEHQAAQTPKN
;
A
#
# COMPACT_ATOMS: atom_id res chain seq x y z
N MET A 1 -14.50 31.68 8.24
CA MET A 1 -14.20 31.12 9.58
C MET A 1 -14.36 29.63 9.41
N TRP A 2 -13.35 28.76 9.46
CA TRP A 2 -12.32 28.64 10.49
C TRP A 2 -10.92 28.45 9.87
N ARG A 3 -10.01 29.36 10.26
CA ARG A 3 -8.56 29.18 10.21
C ARG A 3 -8.17 28.50 11.52
N THR A 4 -7.56 27.33 11.41
CA THR A 4 -6.44 26.77 12.23
C THR A 4 -6.45 25.25 12.10
N PHE A 5 -6.14 24.75 10.91
CA PHE A 5 -5.33 23.54 10.88
C PHE A 5 -3.91 24.05 11.03
N GLY A 6 -3.21 23.60 12.08
CA GLY A 6 -1.76 23.82 12.18
C GLY A 6 -1.07 23.34 10.90
N PRO A 7 0.21 23.69 10.71
CA PRO A 7 0.95 23.10 9.61
C PRO A 7 0.75 21.58 9.65
N PRO A 8 0.49 20.92 8.50
CA PRO A 8 0.54 19.47 8.47
C PRO A 8 1.86 19.06 9.15
N PRO A 9 1.86 18.02 10.01
CA PRO A 9 3.08 17.58 10.68
C PRO A 9 4.19 17.54 9.64
N GLN A 10 5.29 18.25 9.91
CA GLN A 10 6.43 18.21 9.00
C GLN A 10 6.81 16.75 8.88
N PRO A 11 6.74 16.21 7.68
CA PRO A 11 6.92 14.80 7.57
C PRO A 11 8.41 14.46 7.63
N ASP A 12 8.75 13.44 8.40
CA ASP A 12 10.11 13.19 8.89
C ASP A 12 10.91 12.28 7.94
N TRP A 13 10.84 12.55 6.63
CA TRP A 13 11.37 11.66 5.58
C TRP A 13 12.90 11.73 5.38
N ALA A 14 13.59 12.65 6.05
CA ALA A 14 15.00 12.98 5.77
C ALA A 14 15.98 11.82 6.01
N ALA A 15 15.62 10.84 6.85
CA ALA A 15 16.49 9.72 7.19
C ALA A 15 16.54 8.61 6.11
N GLU A 16 15.46 8.38 5.35
CA GLU A 16 15.36 7.31 4.35
C GLU A 16 16.10 7.64 3.04
N ASP A 17 16.35 8.92 2.76
CA ASP A 17 17.11 9.38 1.59
C ASP A 17 18.55 8.84 1.56
N ALA A 18 19.16 8.63 2.73
CA ALA A 18 20.52 8.08 2.83
C ALA A 18 20.63 6.60 2.39
N ALA A 19 19.53 5.83 2.50
CA ALA A 19 19.47 4.45 1.99
C ALA A 19 19.23 4.44 0.47
N GLN A 20 18.48 5.41 -0.05
CA GLN A 20 18.29 5.56 -1.49
C GLN A 20 19.60 5.89 -2.21
N ILE A 21 20.50 6.66 -1.61
CA ILE A 21 21.78 7.06 -2.22
C ILE A 21 22.70 5.86 -2.50
N ARG A 22 22.68 4.82 -1.66
CA ARG A 22 23.58 3.65 -1.77
C ARG A 22 23.10 2.56 -2.73
N SER A 23 21.98 2.80 -3.42
CA SER A 23 21.44 1.85 -4.40
C SER A 23 21.73 2.37 -5.80
N GLY A 24 22.23 1.49 -6.67
CA GLY A 24 22.69 1.81 -8.02
C GLY A 24 21.59 2.34 -8.95
N SER A 25 21.57 1.90 -10.21
CA SER A 25 20.62 2.43 -11.22
C SER A 25 19.15 2.06 -10.93
N HIS A 26 18.92 1.13 -10.00
CA HIS A 26 17.59 0.66 -9.59
C HIS A 26 17.15 1.29 -8.27
N PHE A 27 15.84 1.23 -8.01
CA PHE A 27 15.31 1.55 -6.69
C PHE A 27 15.83 0.54 -5.66
N PRO A 28 16.13 0.98 -4.43
CA PRO A 28 16.42 0.05 -3.34
C PRO A 28 15.17 -0.77 -3.01
N ALA A 29 15.37 -1.90 -2.31
CA ALA A 29 14.24 -2.61 -1.72
C ALA A 29 13.49 -1.68 -0.76
N LEU A 30 12.16 -1.65 -0.84
CA LEU A 30 11.33 -0.85 0.07
C LEU A 30 11.46 -1.40 1.49
N SER A 31 12.15 -0.65 2.36
CA SER A 31 12.21 -0.91 3.79
C SER A 31 11.00 -0.31 4.48
N VAL A 32 10.51 -0.99 5.53
CA VAL A 32 9.43 -0.51 6.39
C VAL A 32 9.97 -0.40 7.80
N ASP A 33 9.95 0.80 8.36
CA ASP A 33 10.16 0.99 9.80
C ASP A 33 8.85 0.66 10.52
N VAL A 34 8.83 -0.50 11.18
CA VAL A 34 7.64 -1.05 11.85
C VAL A 34 7.24 -0.21 13.06
N GLU A 35 8.23 0.30 13.81
CA GLU A 35 7.99 1.13 14.98
C GLU A 35 7.43 2.49 14.55
N HIS A 36 8.00 3.08 13.50
CA HIS A 36 7.50 4.32 12.93
C HIS A 36 6.11 4.16 12.31
N LEU A 37 5.82 3.03 11.65
CA LEU A 37 4.47 2.73 11.16
C LEU A 37 3.44 2.66 12.28
N ALA A 38 3.77 1.97 13.38
CA ALA A 38 2.90 1.89 14.54
C ALA A 38 2.68 3.27 15.19
N ALA A 39 3.76 4.03 15.39
CA ALA A 39 3.70 5.39 15.95
C ALA A 39 2.89 6.35 15.06
N SER A 40 3.07 6.28 13.73
CA SER A 40 2.33 7.09 12.76
C SER A 40 0.82 6.82 12.83
N ARG A 41 0.43 5.54 12.93
CA ARG A 41 -0.97 5.14 13.13
C ARG A 41 -1.51 5.67 14.44
N GLN A 42 -0.80 5.49 15.54
CA GLN A 42 -1.22 5.94 16.87
C GLN A 42 -1.38 7.47 16.95
N ALA A 43 -0.49 8.22 16.30
CA ALA A 43 -0.54 9.68 16.28
C ALA A 43 -1.64 10.23 15.36
N HIS A 44 -1.95 9.53 14.26
CA HIS A 44 -2.93 9.97 13.28
C HIS A 44 -4.36 9.56 13.62
N TYR A 45 -4.55 8.32 14.05
CA TYR A 45 -5.88 7.77 14.33
C TYR A 45 -6.39 8.23 15.69
N HIS A 46 -7.68 8.57 15.74
CA HIS A 46 -8.34 8.97 16.96
C HIS A 46 -9.33 7.88 17.37
N THR A 47 -9.38 7.57 18.66
CA THR A 47 -10.42 6.71 19.22
C THR A 47 -11.77 7.44 19.16
N VAL A 48 -12.80 6.75 18.66
CA VAL A 48 -14.16 7.30 18.54
C VAL A 48 -15.07 6.57 19.52
N GLU A 49 -15.76 7.32 20.37
CA GLU A 49 -16.84 6.79 21.19
C GLU A 49 -18.16 6.87 20.41
N LEU A 50 -18.67 5.71 20.00
CA LEU A 50 -19.94 5.60 19.28
C LEU A 50 -21.11 5.52 20.26
N SER A 51 -22.21 6.22 19.96
CA SER A 51 -23.50 6.05 20.63
C SER A 51 -24.08 4.63 20.40
N SER A 52 -25.15 4.27 21.11
CA SER A 52 -25.85 2.98 20.89
C SER A 52 -26.24 2.77 19.44
N ASP A 53 -26.82 3.80 18.82
CA ASP A 53 -27.35 3.74 17.46
C ASP A 53 -26.20 3.67 16.44
N GLN A 54 -25.12 4.41 16.69
CA GLN A 54 -23.91 4.38 15.87
C GLN A 54 -23.20 3.03 15.99
N ARG A 55 -23.19 2.39 17.16
CA ARG A 55 -22.67 1.02 17.31
C ARG A 55 -23.48 0.01 16.50
N ALA A 56 -24.81 0.13 16.50
CA ALA A 56 -25.66 -0.71 15.67
C ALA A 56 -25.39 -0.49 14.17
N GLN A 57 -25.21 0.77 13.75
CA GLN A 57 -24.83 1.10 12.37
C GLN A 57 -23.44 0.57 12.00
N HIS A 58 -22.47 0.65 12.91
CA HIS A 58 -21.13 0.11 12.72
C HIS A 58 -21.17 -1.41 12.56
N HIS A 59 -21.90 -2.12 13.42
CA HIS A 59 -22.11 -3.56 13.28
C HIS A 59 -22.74 -3.91 11.93
N ALA A 60 -23.81 -3.22 11.55
CA ALA A 60 -24.47 -3.43 10.26
C ALA A 60 -23.56 -3.13 9.06
N LEU A 61 -22.61 -2.19 9.19
CA LEU A 61 -21.59 -1.90 8.17
C LEU A 61 -20.61 -3.08 8.07
N MET A 62 -20.12 -3.58 9.19
CA MET A 62 -19.22 -4.74 9.21
C MET A 62 -19.87 -5.98 8.61
N GLU A 63 -21.14 -6.27 8.93
CA GLU A 63 -21.89 -7.35 8.29
C GLU A 63 -22.00 -7.19 6.77
N ALA A 64 -22.25 -5.96 6.30
CA ALA A 64 -22.33 -5.68 4.87
C ALA A 64 -20.95 -5.86 4.18
N VAL A 65 -19.86 -5.49 4.84
CA VAL A 65 -18.49 -5.73 4.37
C VAL A 65 -18.18 -7.23 4.33
N VAL A 66 -18.58 -8.01 5.35
CA VAL A 66 -18.45 -9.47 5.37
C VAL A 66 -19.22 -10.10 4.20
N ALA A 67 -20.46 -9.68 3.96
CA ALA A 67 -21.23 -10.14 2.81
C ALA A 67 -20.53 -9.81 1.48
N ALA A 68 -19.96 -8.61 1.36
CA ALA A 68 -19.21 -8.19 0.18
C ALA A 68 -17.93 -9.00 -0.02
N ASN A 69 -17.24 -9.37 1.07
CA ASN A 69 -16.06 -10.22 1.04
C ASN A 69 -16.41 -11.65 0.60
N ARG A 70 -17.45 -12.24 1.19
CA ARG A 70 -17.93 -13.59 0.85
C ARG A 70 -18.36 -13.70 -0.61
N ALA A 71 -18.91 -12.65 -1.19
CA ALA A 71 -19.34 -12.62 -2.58
C ALA A 71 -18.19 -12.61 -3.62
N GLN A 72 -16.93 -12.48 -3.19
CA GLN A 72 -15.76 -12.47 -4.10
C GLN A 72 -15.26 -13.87 -4.48
N PHE A 73 -15.84 -14.91 -3.87
CA PHE A 73 -15.46 -16.30 -4.13
C PHE A 73 -16.39 -16.94 -5.14
N THR A 74 -15.87 -17.88 -5.93
CA THR A 74 -16.61 -18.47 -7.07
C THR A 74 -17.76 -19.38 -6.65
N ASP A 75 -17.74 -19.87 -5.40
CA ASP A 75 -18.77 -20.70 -4.77
C ASP A 75 -19.80 -19.88 -3.98
N ALA A 76 -19.73 -18.55 -4.04
CA ALA A 76 -20.67 -17.68 -3.32
C ALA A 76 -22.06 -17.70 -3.95
N GLU A 77 -23.08 -17.59 -3.09
CA GLU A 77 -24.44 -17.34 -3.54
C GLU A 77 -24.54 -15.99 -4.27
N ALA A 78 -25.40 -15.92 -5.29
CA ALA A 78 -25.61 -14.69 -6.04
C ALA A 78 -26.21 -13.61 -5.13
N ILE A 79 -25.57 -12.44 -5.09
CA ILE A 79 -26.06 -11.27 -4.36
C ILE A 79 -26.40 -10.12 -5.30
N ASP A 80 -27.32 -9.25 -4.89
CA ASP A 80 -27.50 -7.96 -5.55
C ASP A 80 -26.39 -7.00 -5.11
N ALA A 81 -25.32 -6.95 -5.91
CA ALA A 81 -24.16 -6.11 -5.65
C ALA A 81 -24.50 -4.61 -5.57
N ARG A 82 -25.52 -4.14 -6.31
CA ARG A 82 -25.93 -2.74 -6.29
C ARG A 82 -26.65 -2.41 -4.99
N ALA A 83 -27.55 -3.28 -4.54
CA ALA A 83 -28.22 -3.13 -3.26
C ALA A 83 -27.21 -3.18 -2.10
N LEU A 84 -26.25 -4.10 -2.15
CA LEU A 84 -25.21 -4.20 -1.12
C LEU A 84 -24.32 -2.95 -1.07
N GLN A 85 -23.86 -2.45 -2.23
CA GLN A 85 -23.10 -1.21 -2.29
C GLN A 85 -23.91 -0.03 -1.75
N GLY A 86 -25.19 0.08 -2.15
CA GLY A 86 -26.09 1.11 -1.63
C GLY A 86 -26.22 1.06 -0.10
N ARG A 87 -26.31 -0.14 0.49
CA ARG A 87 -26.34 -0.33 1.95
C ARG A 87 -25.03 0.12 2.60
N ILE A 88 -23.87 -0.25 2.05
CA ILE A 88 -22.55 0.19 2.52
C ILE A 88 -22.43 1.72 2.47
N ASP A 89 -22.88 2.34 1.38
CA ASP A 89 -22.84 3.79 1.20
C ASP A 89 -23.73 4.51 2.21
N THR A 90 -24.93 4.00 2.49
CA THR A 90 -25.84 4.56 3.50
C THR A 90 -25.23 4.47 4.90
N LEU A 91 -24.71 3.29 5.28
CA LEU A 91 -24.16 3.07 6.62
C LEU A 91 -22.87 3.87 6.86
N SER A 92 -21.96 3.88 5.88
CA SER A 92 -20.74 4.69 5.98
C SER A 92 -21.04 6.19 6.01
N SER A 93 -22.04 6.67 5.26
CA SER A 93 -22.48 8.07 5.33
C SER A 93 -23.05 8.44 6.70
N ALA A 94 -23.75 7.52 7.36
CA ALA A 94 -24.32 7.76 8.68
C ALA A 94 -23.24 7.83 9.77
N LEU A 95 -22.17 7.03 9.64
CA LEU A 95 -21.07 6.98 10.61
C LEU A 95 -20.07 8.12 10.45
N LEU A 96 -19.84 8.58 9.21
CA LEU A 96 -18.80 9.56 8.91
C LEU A 96 -18.87 10.87 9.73
N PRO A 97 -20.04 11.49 9.98
CA PRO A 97 -20.14 12.67 10.83
C PRO A 97 -19.71 12.42 12.28
N ALA A 98 -19.90 11.20 12.79
CA ALA A 98 -19.57 10.83 14.16
C ALA A 98 -18.09 10.48 14.32
N THR A 99 -17.49 9.86 13.31
CA THR A 99 -16.10 9.39 13.36
C THR A 99 -15.10 10.42 12.86
N GLY A 100 -15.53 11.31 11.96
CA GLY A 100 -14.63 12.06 11.11
C GLY A 100 -13.76 11.16 10.20
N PRO A 101 -12.89 11.74 9.35
CA PRO A 101 -12.07 10.99 8.41
C PRO A 101 -11.00 10.12 9.10
N ARG A 102 -10.44 10.59 10.22
CA ARG A 102 -9.37 9.90 10.97
C ARG A 102 -9.88 8.82 11.93
N GLY A 103 -11.16 8.88 12.30
CA GLY A 103 -11.79 7.89 13.17
C GLY A 103 -12.52 6.80 12.41
N PHE A 104 -12.74 6.95 11.10
CA PHE A 104 -13.48 5.97 10.31
C PHE A 104 -12.68 4.68 10.04
N VAL A 105 -11.44 4.78 9.56
CA VAL A 105 -10.59 3.62 9.28
C VAL A 105 -10.33 2.73 10.51
N PRO A 106 -10.02 3.29 11.70
CA PRO A 106 -9.82 2.50 12.91
C PRO A 106 -11.03 1.69 13.38
N LEU A 107 -12.26 2.02 12.94
CA LEU A 107 -13.43 1.21 13.29
C LEU A 107 -13.31 -0.24 12.80
N ALA A 108 -12.58 -0.45 11.70
CA ALA A 108 -12.36 -1.76 11.09
C ALA A 108 -11.07 -2.46 11.56
N GLU A 109 -10.37 -1.95 12.58
CA GLU A 109 -9.14 -2.56 13.08
C GLU A 109 -9.29 -4.07 13.41
N PRO A 110 -10.36 -4.53 14.10
CA PRO A 110 -10.55 -5.96 14.35
C PRO A 110 -10.67 -6.78 13.06
N THR A 111 -11.29 -6.21 12.02
CA THR A 111 -11.39 -6.84 10.69
C THR A 111 -10.02 -6.95 10.03
N PHE A 112 -9.14 -5.96 10.18
CA PHE A 112 -7.79 -6.02 9.63
C PHE A 112 -6.93 -7.09 10.30
N GLU A 113 -7.01 -7.22 11.63
CA GLU A 113 -6.30 -8.25 12.41
C GLU A 113 -6.80 -9.65 12.06
N ALA A 114 -8.13 -9.84 11.99
CA ALA A 114 -8.75 -11.09 11.60
C ALA A 114 -8.38 -11.48 10.16
N CYS A 115 -8.34 -10.51 9.23
CA CYS A 115 -7.89 -10.73 7.87
C CYS A 115 -6.42 -11.15 7.82
N ALA A 116 -5.52 -10.42 8.49
CA ALA A 116 -4.09 -10.76 8.50
C ALA A 116 -3.85 -12.19 9.01
N SER A 117 -4.51 -12.56 10.12
CA SER A 117 -4.41 -13.90 10.70
C SER A 117 -5.00 -14.98 9.78
N GLY A 118 -6.17 -14.74 9.21
CA GLY A 118 -6.82 -15.68 8.28
C GLY A 118 -6.05 -15.87 6.97
N LEU A 119 -5.43 -14.80 6.44
CA LEU A 119 -4.56 -14.89 5.28
C LEU A 119 -3.31 -15.71 5.59
N GLU A 120 -2.64 -15.49 6.73
CA GLU A 120 -1.49 -16.31 7.11
C GLU A 120 -1.85 -17.78 7.22
N GLU A 121 -2.97 -18.12 7.84
CA GLU A 121 -3.45 -19.50 7.93
C GLU A 121 -3.66 -20.13 6.52
N LEU A 122 -4.25 -19.37 5.60
CA LEU A 122 -4.46 -19.80 4.22
C LEU A 122 -3.13 -20.03 3.50
N LEU A 123 -2.20 -19.07 3.57
CA LEU A 123 -0.88 -19.19 2.96
C LEU A 123 -0.11 -20.38 3.54
N ASP A 124 -0.20 -20.60 4.85
CA ASP A 124 0.38 -21.76 5.54
C ASP A 124 -0.20 -23.09 5.06
N ALA A 125 -1.51 -23.16 4.84
CA ALA A 125 -2.15 -24.35 4.29
C ALA A 125 -1.64 -24.65 2.88
N ILE A 126 -1.41 -23.63 2.05
CA ILE A 126 -0.82 -23.79 0.72
C ILE A 126 0.62 -24.29 0.82
N ARG A 127 1.45 -23.65 1.67
CA ARG A 127 2.85 -24.04 1.88
C ARG A 127 3.02 -25.49 2.36
N ARG A 128 2.05 -26.01 3.12
CA ARG A 128 2.01 -27.41 3.60
C ARG A 128 1.37 -28.39 2.61
N GLY A 129 0.96 -27.93 1.43
CA GLY A 129 0.31 -28.76 0.40
C GLY A 129 -1.12 -29.20 0.75
N ALA A 130 -1.76 -28.59 1.75
CA ALA A 130 -3.14 -28.90 2.13
C ALA A 130 -4.17 -28.19 1.24
N LEU A 131 -3.73 -27.24 0.42
CA LEU A 131 -4.52 -26.49 -0.54
C LEU A 131 -3.59 -26.04 -1.68
N THR A 132 -4.05 -26.01 -2.92
CA THR A 132 -3.29 -25.37 -4.00
C THR A 132 -3.55 -23.87 -4.05
N LEU A 133 -2.61 -23.09 -4.61
CA LEU A 133 -2.80 -21.65 -4.80
C LEU A 133 -4.02 -21.33 -5.68
N HIS A 134 -4.33 -22.20 -6.64
CA HIS A 134 -5.51 -22.06 -7.50
C HIS A 134 -6.82 -22.23 -6.72
N GLU A 135 -6.95 -23.29 -5.92
CA GLU A 135 -8.12 -23.51 -5.07
C GLU A 135 -8.30 -22.36 -4.05
N ALA A 136 -7.20 -21.90 -3.46
CA ALA A 136 -7.21 -20.78 -2.54
C ALA A 136 -7.68 -19.46 -3.20
N SER A 137 -7.36 -19.26 -4.48
CA SER A 137 -7.70 -18.05 -5.23
C SER A 137 -9.11 -18.07 -5.84
N THR A 138 -9.88 -19.14 -5.64
CA THR A 138 -11.21 -19.32 -6.22
C THR A 138 -12.26 -19.56 -5.14
N ALA A 139 -12.15 -20.67 -4.41
CA ALA A 139 -13.10 -21.11 -3.40
C ALA A 139 -12.40 -21.95 -2.31
N PRO A 140 -11.62 -21.34 -1.40
CA PRO A 140 -11.04 -22.07 -0.28
C PRO A 140 -12.16 -22.63 0.63
N PRO A 141 -12.02 -23.86 1.17
CA PRO A 141 -13.08 -24.50 1.97
C PRO A 141 -13.67 -23.60 3.06
N ALA A 142 -14.95 -23.23 2.91
CA ALA A 142 -15.57 -22.14 3.67
C ALA A 142 -15.48 -22.32 5.20
N LYS A 143 -15.76 -23.54 5.70
CA LYS A 143 -15.70 -23.83 7.15
C LYS A 143 -14.28 -23.73 7.74
N ARG A 144 -13.26 -24.03 6.94
CA ARG A 144 -11.86 -24.03 7.42
C ARG A 144 -11.27 -22.62 7.37
N PHE A 145 -11.60 -21.86 6.34
CA PHE A 145 -11.03 -20.53 6.09
C PHE A 145 -12.07 -19.41 6.25
N GLU A 146 -13.02 -19.58 7.18
CA GLU A 146 -14.12 -18.63 7.39
C GLU A 146 -13.60 -17.23 7.70
N SER A 147 -12.64 -17.11 8.62
CA SER A 147 -12.05 -15.80 8.98
C SER A 147 -11.42 -15.09 7.77
N TYR A 148 -10.69 -15.81 6.92
CA TYR A 148 -10.14 -15.24 5.69
C TYR A 148 -11.26 -14.74 4.76
N ARG A 149 -12.27 -15.59 4.53
CA ARG A 149 -13.38 -15.26 3.62
C ARG A 149 -14.21 -14.09 4.11
N ASP A 150 -14.38 -13.97 5.43
CA ASP A 150 -15.21 -12.94 6.06
C ASP A 150 -14.52 -11.59 6.10
N HIS A 151 -13.21 -11.57 6.37
CA HIS A 151 -12.51 -10.33 6.68
C HIS A 151 -11.60 -9.85 5.54
N CYS A 152 -11.02 -10.76 4.74
CA CYS A 152 -10.19 -10.38 3.61
C CYS A 152 -10.96 -10.28 2.29
N GLY A 153 -11.91 -11.17 2.05
CA GLY A 153 -12.36 -11.45 0.67
C GLY A 153 -11.25 -12.11 -0.17
N ASN A 154 -11.46 -12.24 -1.47
CA ASN A 154 -10.54 -12.95 -2.36
C ASN A 154 -9.36 -12.05 -2.79
N VAL A 155 -8.41 -11.84 -1.88
CA VAL A 155 -7.24 -10.97 -2.10
C VAL A 155 -6.07 -11.66 -2.80
N LEU A 156 -6.03 -13.01 -2.86
CA LEU A 156 -4.88 -13.75 -3.39
C LEU A 156 -4.54 -13.40 -4.86
N PRO A 157 -5.51 -13.27 -5.78
CA PRO A 157 -5.22 -12.84 -7.15
C PRO A 157 -4.46 -11.52 -7.21
N MET A 158 -4.89 -10.53 -6.42
CA MET A 158 -4.24 -9.22 -6.34
C MET A 158 -2.84 -9.32 -5.72
N LEU A 159 -2.67 -10.09 -4.65
CA LEU A 159 -1.36 -10.30 -4.03
C LEU A 159 -0.34 -10.91 -4.98
N ARG A 160 -0.77 -11.84 -5.85
CA ARG A 160 0.07 -12.43 -6.90
C ARG A 160 0.35 -11.45 -8.03
N GLU A 161 -0.70 -10.82 -8.57
CA GLU A 161 -0.58 -9.86 -9.68
C GLU A 161 0.38 -8.72 -9.32
N ARG A 162 0.42 -8.33 -8.04
CA ARG A 162 1.28 -7.27 -7.52
C ARG A 162 2.57 -7.77 -6.89
N ALA A 163 2.92 -9.05 -7.10
CA ALA A 163 4.13 -9.69 -6.60
C ALA A 163 4.37 -9.52 -5.09
N LEU A 164 3.30 -9.39 -4.29
CA LEU A 164 3.39 -9.36 -2.83
C LEU A 164 3.57 -10.76 -2.24
N ILE A 165 3.10 -11.79 -2.96
CA ILE A 165 3.40 -13.19 -2.64
C ILE A 165 4.00 -13.91 -3.85
N THR A 166 4.81 -14.93 -3.57
CA THR A 166 5.37 -15.86 -4.54
C THR A 166 4.37 -16.95 -4.94
N GLU A 167 4.69 -17.71 -5.98
CA GLU A 167 3.91 -18.89 -6.39
C GLU A 167 3.83 -19.97 -5.29
N ASP A 168 4.84 -20.06 -4.42
CA ASP A 168 4.83 -20.95 -3.25
C ASP A 168 4.11 -20.36 -2.03
N ALA A 169 3.26 -19.35 -2.21
CA ALA A 169 2.50 -18.68 -1.16
C ALA A 169 3.38 -18.13 -0.01
N ARG A 170 4.56 -17.59 -0.32
CA ARG A 170 5.43 -16.86 0.62
C ARG A 170 5.35 -15.37 0.34
N TRP A 171 5.54 -14.54 1.35
CA TRP A 171 5.76 -13.11 1.11
C TRP A 171 7.00 -12.90 0.27
N SER A 172 6.89 -12.12 -0.81
CA SER A 172 8.01 -11.88 -1.73
C SER A 172 9.11 -11.06 -1.08
N TYR A 173 8.74 -10.14 -0.18
CA TYR A 173 9.66 -9.25 0.53
C TYR A 173 9.28 -9.11 2.00
N ALA A 174 10.24 -8.70 2.83
CA ALA A 174 9.99 -8.38 4.24
C ALA A 174 8.96 -7.25 4.42
N SER A 175 8.83 -6.36 3.43
CA SER A 175 7.85 -5.27 3.41
C SER A 175 6.45 -5.70 2.97
N SER A 176 6.29 -6.83 2.28
CA SER A 176 5.01 -7.24 1.68
C SER A 176 3.86 -7.37 2.68
N PRO A 177 4.02 -7.95 3.90
CA PRO A 177 2.95 -7.99 4.89
C PRO A 177 2.48 -6.60 5.34
N TYR A 178 3.41 -5.65 5.45
CA TYR A 178 3.10 -4.28 5.84
C TYR A 178 2.41 -3.51 4.71
N ILE A 179 2.84 -3.71 3.46
CA ILE A 179 2.14 -3.16 2.29
C ILE A 179 0.71 -3.72 2.21
N PHE A 180 0.52 -5.02 2.44
CA PHE A 180 -0.81 -5.60 2.52
C PHE A 180 -1.65 -4.97 3.63
N SER A 181 -1.08 -4.78 4.82
CA SER A 181 -1.73 -4.09 5.95
C SER A 181 -2.19 -2.67 5.60
N VAL A 182 -1.37 -1.92 4.84
CA VAL A 182 -1.72 -0.60 4.32
C VAL A 182 -2.81 -0.69 3.24
N LEU A 183 -2.76 -1.68 2.35
CA LEU A 183 -3.77 -1.89 1.32
C LEU A 183 -5.16 -2.23 1.89
N GLN A 184 -5.23 -2.97 3.00
CA GLN A 184 -6.50 -3.23 3.69
C GLN A 184 -7.14 -1.94 4.23
N ARG A 185 -6.32 -1.09 4.87
CA ARG A 185 -6.77 0.24 5.33
C ARG A 185 -7.15 1.16 4.19
N TYR A 186 -6.36 1.15 3.11
CA TYR A 186 -6.66 1.89 1.88
C TYR A 186 -8.01 1.45 1.29
N ARG A 187 -8.26 0.14 1.19
CA ARG A 187 -9.53 -0.42 0.71
C ARG A 187 -10.71 0.03 1.58
N PHE A 188 -10.53 0.06 2.90
CA PHE A 188 -11.58 0.52 3.81
C PHE A 188 -11.81 2.04 3.72
N ALA A 189 -10.74 2.83 3.61
CA ALA A 189 -10.81 4.27 3.36
C ALA A 189 -11.50 4.58 2.02
N ASP A 190 -11.36 3.68 1.03
CA ASP A 190 -11.98 3.82 -0.28
C ASP A 190 -13.52 3.74 -0.22
N ILE A 191 -14.10 3.13 0.81
CA ILE A 191 -15.57 3.12 1.02
C ILE A 191 -16.14 4.55 1.06
N ILE A 192 -15.36 5.51 1.58
CA ILE A 192 -15.79 6.91 1.72
C ILE A 192 -14.94 7.91 0.90
N HIS A 193 -14.12 7.45 -0.05
CA HIS A 193 -13.18 8.31 -0.78
C HIS A 193 -13.84 9.46 -1.54
N THR A 194 -15.06 9.25 -2.05
CA THR A 194 -15.84 10.27 -2.75
C THR A 194 -16.26 11.43 -1.83
N ARG A 195 -16.23 11.21 -0.51
CA ARG A 195 -16.63 12.17 0.53
C ARG A 195 -15.43 12.77 1.25
N GLN A 196 -14.32 12.03 1.38
CA GLN A 196 -13.13 12.45 2.09
C GLN A 196 -11.85 12.07 1.32
N PRO A 197 -10.90 13.01 1.14
CA PRO A 197 -9.66 12.71 0.45
C PRO A 197 -8.82 11.72 1.27
N LEU A 198 -8.19 10.76 0.58
CA LEU A 198 -7.43 9.67 1.19
C LEU A 198 -6.37 10.14 2.19
N ARG A 199 -5.71 11.27 1.91
CA ARG A 199 -4.68 11.87 2.78
C ARG A 199 -5.16 12.23 4.19
N LEU A 200 -6.49 12.32 4.39
CA LEU A 200 -7.07 12.58 5.71
C LEU A 200 -7.47 11.30 6.45
N GLN A 201 -7.46 10.16 5.75
CA GLN A 201 -7.95 8.87 6.25
C GLN A 201 -6.82 7.88 6.56
N LEU A 202 -5.69 7.97 5.85
CA LEU A 202 -4.51 7.14 6.12
C LEU A 202 -3.47 7.92 6.91
N ALA A 203 -2.76 7.21 7.78
CA ALA A 203 -1.63 7.82 8.49
C ALA A 203 -0.56 8.26 7.48
N PRO A 204 0.19 9.35 7.75
CA PRO A 204 1.16 9.88 6.80
C PRO A 204 2.18 8.84 6.31
N TYR A 205 2.70 7.99 7.21
CA TYR A 205 3.66 6.95 6.82
C TYR A 205 3.00 5.86 5.97
N GLU A 206 1.73 5.54 6.16
CA GLU A 206 1.01 4.59 5.31
C GLU A 206 0.82 5.12 3.89
N LEU A 207 0.47 6.41 3.78
CA LEU A 207 0.37 7.06 2.48
C LEU A 207 1.72 7.09 1.76
N GLN A 208 2.81 7.32 2.51
CA GLN A 208 4.17 7.23 1.97
C GLN A 208 4.49 5.82 1.50
N LEU A 209 4.31 4.80 2.33
CA LEU A 209 4.57 3.40 1.95
C LEU A 209 3.77 2.99 0.71
N LEU A 210 2.48 3.33 0.66
CA LEU A 210 1.62 3.03 -0.49
C LEU A 210 2.10 3.74 -1.77
N THR A 211 2.50 5.00 -1.65
CA THR A 211 2.96 5.81 -2.79
C THR A 211 4.32 5.33 -3.28
N ARG A 212 5.26 5.09 -2.37
CA ARG A 212 6.59 4.55 -2.66
C ARG A 212 6.48 3.15 -3.28
N TRP A 213 5.71 2.23 -2.71
CA TRP A 213 5.51 0.90 -3.30
C TRP A 213 4.99 0.98 -4.76
N ARG A 214 4.02 1.84 -5.04
CA ARG A 214 3.48 2.06 -6.40
C ARG A 214 4.49 2.64 -7.40
N ILE A 215 5.56 3.27 -6.92
CA ILE A 215 6.59 3.94 -7.75
C ILE A 215 7.88 3.12 -7.80
N GLU A 216 8.29 2.48 -6.71
CA GLU A 216 9.62 1.93 -6.48
C GLU A 216 9.69 0.43 -6.78
N ASP A 217 8.61 -0.31 -6.52
CA ASP A 217 8.56 -1.76 -6.72
C ASP A 217 8.40 -2.09 -8.22
N PRO A 218 9.41 -2.72 -8.86
CA PRO A 218 9.36 -3.06 -10.27
C PRO A 218 8.39 -4.19 -10.61
N ASN A 219 7.99 -4.99 -9.62
CA ASN A 219 7.12 -6.15 -9.82
C ASN A 219 5.66 -5.83 -9.49
N ALA A 220 5.38 -4.74 -8.78
CA ALA A 220 4.02 -4.32 -8.47
C ALA A 220 3.27 -3.73 -9.68
N PHE A 221 3.98 -2.95 -10.52
CA PHE A 221 3.40 -2.23 -11.65
C PHE A 221 4.39 -2.05 -12.81
N ASP A 222 3.85 -1.99 -14.03
CA ASP A 222 4.64 -1.63 -15.22
C ASP A 222 5.19 -0.19 -15.13
N VAL A 223 6.28 0.10 -15.84
CA VAL A 223 6.97 1.40 -15.81
C VAL A 223 6.05 2.57 -16.16
N ARG A 224 5.12 2.41 -17.11
CA ARG A 224 4.18 3.47 -17.50
C ARG A 224 3.23 3.79 -16.34
N THR A 225 2.75 2.78 -15.63
CA THR A 225 1.92 2.95 -14.44
C THR A 225 2.69 3.59 -13.29
N ARG A 226 3.93 3.16 -13.05
CA ARG A 226 4.83 3.77 -12.04
C ARG A 226 5.10 5.25 -12.32
N ARG A 227 5.31 5.64 -13.59
CA ARG A 227 5.44 7.05 -14.01
C ARG A 227 4.17 7.88 -13.73
N ARG A 228 2.97 7.30 -13.92
CA ARG A 228 1.71 7.97 -13.59
C ARG A 228 1.57 8.20 -12.08
N HIS A 229 2.02 7.26 -11.26
CA HIS A 229 2.06 7.44 -9.81
C HIS A 229 3.08 8.52 -9.40
N LEU A 230 4.27 8.51 -10.01
CA LEU A 230 5.29 9.53 -9.77
C LEU A 230 4.81 10.94 -10.08
N ALA A 231 4.05 11.13 -11.16
CA ALA A 231 3.50 12.44 -11.54
C ALA A 231 2.55 13.05 -10.49
N ARG A 232 2.03 12.24 -9.56
CA ARG A 232 1.16 12.66 -8.44
C ARG A 232 1.88 12.65 -7.10
N ALA A 233 3.16 12.26 -7.07
CA ALA A 233 3.89 12.04 -5.82
C ALA A 233 4.10 13.34 -5.04
N THR A 234 4.39 14.47 -5.70
CA THR A 234 4.67 15.75 -5.02
C THR A 234 3.53 16.23 -4.13
N ASP A 235 2.26 15.97 -4.51
CA ASP A 235 1.09 16.36 -3.72
C ASP A 235 0.91 15.50 -2.45
N LEU A 236 1.45 14.28 -2.47
CA LEU A 236 1.31 13.29 -1.41
C LEU A 236 2.57 13.20 -0.54
N LEU A 237 3.74 13.42 -1.14
CA LEU A 237 5.09 13.33 -0.58
C LEU A 237 5.92 14.53 -1.06
N PRO A 238 5.81 15.69 -0.39
CA PRO A 238 6.48 16.93 -0.80
C PRO A 238 8.00 16.81 -0.90
N ASP A 239 8.62 16.01 -0.02
CA ASP A 239 10.08 15.84 0.03
C ASP A 239 10.57 14.62 -0.76
N TYR A 240 9.67 13.92 -1.49
CA TYR A 240 10.09 12.80 -2.32
C TYR A 240 10.96 13.28 -3.48
N ASP A 241 12.09 12.61 -3.70
CA ASP A 241 13.02 12.93 -4.76
C ASP A 241 12.49 12.51 -6.15
N VAL A 242 11.56 13.31 -6.67
CA VAL A 242 10.93 13.11 -7.97
C VAL A 242 11.95 13.11 -9.11
N PRO A 243 12.95 14.02 -9.17
CA PRO A 243 14.00 13.96 -10.20
C PRO A 243 14.76 12.64 -10.21
N LEU A 244 15.21 12.15 -9.05
CA LEU A 244 15.93 10.87 -8.97
C LEU A 244 15.02 9.69 -9.31
N ALA A 245 13.80 9.65 -8.77
CA ALA A 245 12.84 8.59 -9.07
C ALA A 245 12.51 8.53 -10.57
N ARG A 246 12.35 9.68 -11.23
CA ARG A 246 12.15 9.76 -12.69
C ARG A 246 13.35 9.18 -13.44
N THR A 247 14.55 9.59 -13.07
CA THR A 247 15.81 9.10 -13.66
C THR A 247 15.93 7.58 -13.55
N ARG A 248 15.60 7.01 -12.39
CA ARG A 248 15.58 5.55 -12.17
C ARG A 248 14.54 4.84 -13.01
N LEU A 249 13.36 5.42 -13.20
CA LEU A 249 12.34 4.87 -14.10
C LEU A 249 12.79 4.95 -15.56
N ASP A 250 13.52 6.00 -15.96
CA ASP A 250 14.04 6.17 -17.32
C ASP A 250 15.23 5.24 -17.61
N ALA A 251 15.97 4.86 -16.57
CA ALA A 251 17.02 3.85 -16.59
C ALA A 251 16.51 2.40 -16.43
N HIS A 252 15.22 2.20 -16.14
CA HIS A 252 14.69 0.87 -15.82
C HIS A 252 14.85 -0.11 -16.98
N GLY A 253 15.38 -1.30 -16.68
CA GLY A 253 15.61 -2.38 -17.66
C GLY A 253 16.79 -2.14 -18.60
N LYS A 254 17.55 -1.03 -18.44
CA LYS A 254 18.73 -0.72 -19.25
C LYS A 254 20.00 -1.27 -18.62
N ALA A 255 20.96 -1.62 -19.46
CA ALA A 255 22.32 -1.87 -19.01
C ALA A 255 22.91 -0.59 -18.37
N LEU A 256 23.84 -0.76 -17.42
CA LEU A 256 24.40 0.38 -16.69
C LEU A 256 25.03 1.43 -17.61
N SER A 257 25.70 1.02 -18.69
CA SER A 257 26.24 1.90 -19.73
C SER A 257 25.19 2.78 -20.40
N GLU A 258 23.98 2.26 -20.60
CA GLU A 258 22.83 2.98 -21.19
C GLU A 258 22.05 3.80 -20.16
N ALA A 259 22.14 3.43 -18.88
CA ALA A 259 21.55 4.17 -17.77
C ALA A 259 22.35 5.44 -17.42
N LEU A 260 23.69 5.37 -17.48
CA LEU A 260 24.60 6.46 -17.10
C LEU A 260 24.25 7.84 -17.71
N PRO A 261 23.89 7.96 -19.01
CA PRO A 261 23.48 9.25 -19.58
C PRO A 261 22.32 9.91 -18.81
N HIS A 262 21.31 9.15 -18.36
CA HIS A 262 20.17 9.71 -17.60
C HIS A 262 20.63 10.32 -16.27
N PHE A 263 21.60 9.69 -15.61
CA PHE A 263 22.16 10.21 -14.34
C PHE A 263 23.11 11.40 -14.56
N ARG A 264 23.79 11.50 -15.70
CA ARG A 264 24.54 12.70 -16.09
C ARG A 264 23.59 13.88 -16.30
N ASP A 265 22.53 13.68 -17.06
CA ASP A 265 21.50 14.70 -17.30
C ASP A 265 20.86 15.16 -15.97
N LEU A 266 20.65 14.23 -15.01
CA LEU A 266 20.17 14.56 -13.67
C LEU A 266 21.13 15.50 -12.91
N VAL A 267 22.43 15.22 -12.94
CA VAL A 267 23.47 16.05 -12.31
C VAL A 267 23.55 17.42 -12.98
N GLU A 268 23.52 17.46 -14.30
CA GLU A 268 23.59 18.70 -15.08
C GLU A 268 22.37 19.61 -14.83
N SER A 269 21.17 19.02 -14.71
CA SER A 269 19.94 19.75 -14.41
C SER A 269 19.82 20.18 -12.95
N HIS A 270 20.59 19.59 -12.04
CA HIS A 270 20.57 19.89 -10.61
C HIS A 270 22.01 20.03 -10.05
N PRO A 271 22.77 21.02 -10.52
CA PRO A 271 24.20 21.16 -10.21
C PRO A 271 24.46 21.48 -8.74
N ASP A 272 23.46 21.96 -8.00
CA ASP A 272 23.60 22.29 -6.58
C ASP A 272 23.25 21.13 -5.65
N THR A 273 23.01 19.93 -6.18
CA THR A 273 22.63 18.74 -5.41
C THR A 273 23.80 17.75 -5.32
N PRO A 274 24.64 17.80 -4.26
CA PRO A 274 25.82 16.92 -4.13
C PRO A 274 25.50 15.44 -4.24
N ARG A 275 24.34 15.02 -3.70
CA ARG A 275 23.92 13.61 -3.71
C ARG A 275 23.84 13.01 -5.11
N TYR A 276 23.46 13.77 -6.14
CA TYR A 276 23.40 13.23 -7.50
C TYR A 276 24.79 13.01 -8.09
N ARG A 277 25.75 13.89 -7.76
CA ARG A 277 27.14 13.70 -8.18
C ARG A 277 27.75 12.47 -7.54
N ASP A 278 27.51 12.27 -6.26
CA ASP A 278 28.06 11.13 -5.54
C ASP A 278 27.48 9.81 -6.08
N LEU A 279 26.16 9.76 -6.33
CA LEU A 279 25.51 8.62 -6.99
C LEU A 279 26.09 8.36 -8.39
N LEU A 280 26.24 9.40 -9.21
CA LEU A 280 26.81 9.24 -10.56
C LEU A 280 28.23 8.66 -10.51
N ARG A 281 29.09 9.15 -9.61
CA ARG A 281 30.46 8.60 -9.45
C ARG A 281 30.44 7.13 -9.04
N GLU A 282 29.52 6.74 -8.16
CA GLU A 282 29.36 5.34 -7.75
C GLU A 282 28.93 4.47 -8.95
N LEU A 283 27.96 4.92 -9.75
CA LEU A 283 27.51 4.22 -10.95
C LEU A 283 28.62 4.09 -12.00
N GLU A 284 29.43 5.13 -12.18
CA GLU A 284 30.58 5.09 -13.11
C GLU A 284 31.66 4.11 -12.62
N HIS A 285 31.90 4.06 -11.31
CA HIS A 285 32.82 3.09 -10.71
C HIS A 285 32.31 1.64 -10.91
N GLN A 286 31.03 1.38 -10.66
CA GLN A 286 30.39 0.08 -10.90
C GLN A 286 30.48 -0.32 -12.38
N ALA A 287 30.28 0.63 -13.30
CA ALA A 287 30.38 0.39 -14.73
C ALA A 287 31.81 0.02 -15.17
N ALA A 288 32.82 0.66 -14.57
CA ALA A 288 34.22 0.37 -14.85
C ALA A 288 34.67 -1.02 -14.35
N GLN A 289 34.01 -1.55 -13.32
CA GLN A 289 34.29 -2.87 -12.75
C GLN A 289 33.54 -4.02 -13.43
N THR A 290 32.52 -3.71 -14.24
CA THR A 290 31.74 -4.72 -14.95
C THR A 290 32.49 -5.12 -16.23
N PRO A 291 32.96 -6.38 -16.38
CA PRO A 291 33.68 -6.81 -17.57
C PRO A 291 32.77 -6.70 -18.80
N LYS A 292 33.33 -6.17 -19.91
CA LYS A 292 32.65 -6.12 -21.21
C LYS A 292 32.56 -7.54 -21.75
N ASN A 293 31.40 -8.18 -21.59
CA ASN A 293 31.05 -9.40 -22.32
C ASN A 293 30.58 -9.06 -23.73
#